data_AF-A0A455UGH3-F1
#
_entry.id   AF-A0A455UGH3-F1
#
_cell.length_a   1.000
_cell.length_b   1.000
_cell.length_c   1.000
_cell.angle_alpha   90.00
_cell.angle_beta   90.00
_cell.angle_gamma   90.00
#
_symmetry.space_group_name_H-M   'P 1'
#
loop_
_entity.id
_entity.type
_entity.pdbx_description
1 polymer ?
#
loop_
_entity_poly.entity_id
_entity_poly.type
_entity_poly.pdbx_seq_one_letter_code
_entity_poly.pdbx_strand_id
1 'polypeptide(L)' 'MDKDIYLITVSQTANLLAVHRSTIYRLLRNDDEFPKIYDFRFGKRFNKYDVIEYINSRKAA' A
#
# COMPACT_ATOMS: atom_id res chain seq x y z
N MET A 1 -16.11 -4.37 -15.41
CA MET A 1 -16.22 -3.34 -14.36
C MET A 1 -14.91 -2.58 -14.40
N ASP A 2 -14.90 -1.36 -14.92
CA ASP A 2 -13.69 -0.51 -14.92
C ASP A 2 -13.31 -0.25 -13.47
N LYS A 3 -12.30 -0.96 -12.99
CA LYS A 3 -11.66 -0.59 -11.73
C LYS A 3 -10.76 0.58 -12.06
N ASP A 4 -11.28 1.79 -11.91
CA ASP A 4 -10.45 2.99 -11.92
C ASP A 4 -9.25 2.76 -11.00
N ILE A 5 -8.04 2.76 -11.58
CA ILE A 5 -6.82 2.52 -10.82
C ILE A 5 -6.55 3.78 -9.99
N TYR A 6 -6.86 3.70 -8.70
CA TYR A 6 -6.64 4.82 -7.78
C TYR A 6 -5.27 4.70 -7.11
N LEU A 7 -4.31 5.51 -7.55
CA LEU A 7 -2.93 5.47 -7.07
C LEU A 7 -2.68 6.41 -5.88
N ILE A 8 -2.20 5.86 -4.78
CA ILE A 8 -1.84 6.60 -3.56
C ILE A 8 -0.33 6.56 -3.30
N THR A 9 0.20 7.60 -2.64
CA THR A 9 1.62 7.69 -2.26
C THR A 9 1.97 6.79 -1.08
N VAL A 10 3.27 6.54 -0.88
CA VAL A 10 3.79 5.88 0.32
C VAL A 10 3.32 6.57 1.61
N SER A 11 3.25 7.90 1.63
CA SER A 11 2.79 8.65 2.81
C SER A 11 1.30 8.45 3.07
N GLN A 12 0.47 8.41 2.03
CA GLN A 12 -0.96 8.11 2.15
C GLN A 12 -1.18 6.67 2.63
N THR A 13 -0.42 5.70 2.11
CA THR A 13 -0.45 4.31 2.59
C THR A 13 -0.05 4.22 4.06
N ALA A 14 1.02 4.92 4.47
CA ALA A 14 1.45 4.98 5.87
C ALA A 14 0.35 5.53 6.79
N ASN A 15 -0.34 6.58 6.36
CA ASN A 15 -1.47 7.16 7.09
C ASN A 15 -2.64 6.17 7.20
N LEU A 16 -2.97 5.44 6.13
CA LEU A 16 -4.05 4.44 6.15
C LEU A 16 -3.77 3.29 7.12
N LEU A 17 -2.50 2.88 7.25
CA LEU A 17 -2.08 1.84 8.19
C LEU A 17 -1.80 2.37 9.60
N ALA A 18 -1.90 3.68 9.84
CA ALA A 18 -1.51 4.36 11.08
C ALA A 18 -0.07 4.01 11.53
N VAL A 19 0.88 3.96 10.58
CA VAL A 19 2.30 3.67 10.83
C VAL A 19 3.21 4.74 10.28
N HIS A 20 4.46 4.76 10.74
CA HIS A 20 5.48 5.62 10.15
C HIS A 20 5.85 5.17 8.72
N ARG A 21 6.25 6.12 7.87
CA ARG A 21 6.62 5.84 6.46
C ARG A 21 7.72 4.79 6.31
N SER A 22 8.69 4.75 7.24
CA SER A 22 9.75 3.74 7.23
C SER A 22 9.20 2.31 7.38
N THR A 23 8.08 2.15 8.09
CA THR A 23 7.42 0.85 8.28
C THR A 23 6.92 0.30 6.95
N ILE A 24 6.45 1.15 6.02
CA ILE A 24 6.01 0.70 4.70
C ILE A 24 7.15 0.05 3.92
N TYR A 25 8.36 0.63 3.94
CA TYR A 25 9.53 0.02 3.30
C TYR A 25 10.03 -1.24 4.01
N ARG A 26 9.69 -1.44 5.28
CA ARG A 26 9.96 -2.70 5.98
C ARG A 26 8.96 -3.77 5.56
N LEU A 27 7.67 -3.44 5.48
CA LEU A 27 6.62 -4.34 5.02
C LEU A 27 6.90 -4.83 3.59
N LEU A 28 7.25 -3.92 2.69
CA LEU A 28 7.63 -4.27 1.31
C LEU A 28 8.77 -5.29 1.18
N ARG A 29 9.63 -5.43 2.20
CA ARG A 29 10.77 -6.34 2.18
C ARG A 29 10.51 -7.65 2.91
N ASN A 30 9.57 -7.64 3.86
CA ASN A 30 9.41 -8.71 4.84
C ASN A 30 8.04 -9.38 4.78
N ASP A 31 7.09 -8.81 4.02
CA ASP A 31 5.73 -9.30 3.89
C ASP A 31 5.40 -9.49 2.40
N ASP A 32 5.40 -10.75 1.96
CA ASP A 32 5.14 -11.14 0.57
C ASP A 32 3.69 -10.84 0.13
N GLU A 33 2.77 -10.68 1.08
CA GLU A 33 1.37 -10.33 0.81
C GLU A 33 1.16 -8.81 0.76
N PHE A 34 2.21 -8.02 1.04
CA PHE A 34 2.09 -6.57 1.02
C PHE A 34 1.86 -6.04 -0.40
N PRO A 35 0.99 -5.02 -0.59
CA PRO A 35 0.64 -4.52 -1.91
C PRO A 35 1.85 -4.09 -2.75
N LYS A 36 1.79 -4.42 -4.04
CA LYS A 36 2.84 -4.08 -5.00
C LYS A 36 3.03 -2.57 -5.10
N ILE A 37 4.30 -2.15 -5.05
CA ILE A 37 4.70 -0.76 -5.27
C ILE A 37 5.08 -0.52 -6.73
N TYR A 38 4.62 0.59 -7.27
CA TYR A 38 4.92 1.05 -8.62
C TYR A 38 5.85 2.26 -8.55
N ASP A 39 6.91 2.25 -9.36
CA ASP A 39 7.88 3.35 -9.42
C ASP A 39 7.54 4.30 -10.57
N PHE A 40 7.33 5.57 -10.24
CA PHE A 40 7.08 6.62 -11.23
C PHE A 40 8.12 7.74 -11.07
N ARG A 41 8.30 8.56 -12.12
CA ARG A 41 9.22 9.71 -12.07
C ARG A 41 8.96 10.67 -10.90
N PHE A 42 7.71 10.75 -10.44
CA PHE A 42 7.28 11.63 -9.35
C PHE A 42 7.10 10.89 -8.00
N GLY A 43 7.71 9.71 -7.87
CA GLY A 43 7.74 8.92 -6.65
C GLY A 43 6.89 7.66 -6.71
N LYS A 44 6.97 6.87 -5.64
CA LYS A 44 6.37 5.55 -5.58
C LYS A 44 4.90 5.57 -5.21
N ARG A 45 4.11 4.70 -5.84
CA ARG A 45 2.67 4.61 -5.67
C ARG A 45 2.20 3.19 -5.39
N PHE A 46 1.04 3.10 -4.74
CA PHE A 46 0.30 1.87 -4.51
C PHE A 46 -1.08 2.00 -5.12
N ASN A 47 -1.66 0.90 -5.56
CA ASN A 47 -3.10 0.84 -5.79
C ASN A 47 -3.81 0.89 -4.43
N LYS A 48 -4.73 1.85 -4.26
CA LYS A 48 -5.48 2.05 -3.02
C LYS A 48 -6.31 0.83 -2.65
N TYR A 49 -6.91 0.16 -3.62
CA TYR A 49 -7.80 -0.97 -3.34
C TYR A 49 -7.02 -2.17 -2.81
N ASP A 50 -5.86 -2.47 -3.38
CA ASP A 50 -4.97 -3.54 -2.90
C ASP A 50 -4.51 -3.24 -1.45
N VAL A 51 -4.23 -1.97 -1.13
CA VAL A 51 -3.90 -1.55 0.25
C VAL A 51 -5.08 -1.76 1.21
N ILE A 52 -6.30 -1.43 0.80
CA ILE A 52 -7.49 -1.64 1.63
C ILE A 52 -7.75 -3.14 1.82
N GLU A 53 -7.58 -3.95 0.78
CA GLU A 53 -7.72 -5.40 0.84
C GLU A 53 -6.72 -6.02 1.80
N TYR A 54 -5.44 -5.62 1.72
CA TYR A 54 -4.40 -6.01 2.67
C TYR A 54 -4.74 -5.64 4.12
N ILE A 55 -5.26 -4.42 4.37
CA ILE A 55 -5.67 -4.02 5.72
C ILE A 55 -6.81 -4.92 6.23
N ASN A 56 -7.77 -5.24 5.37
CA ASN A 56 -8.92 -6.05 5.74
C ASN A 56 -8.54 -7.51 6.00
N SER A 57 -7.63 -8.10 5.21
CA SER A 57 -7.14 -9.46 5.42
C SER A 57 -6.42 -9.61 6.77
N ARG A 58 -5.66 -8.59 7.19
CA ARG A 58 -4.98 -8.56 8.50
C ARG A 58 -5.90 -8.32 9.70
N LYS A 59 -7.12 -7.81 9.50
CA LYS A 59 -8.14 -7.68 10.57
C LYS A 59 -8.97 -8.94 10.77
N ALA A 60 -9.07 -9.76 9.72
CA ALA A 60 -9.84 -10.99 9.71
C ALA A 60 -9.05 -12.21 10.21
N ALA A 61 -7.72 -12.08 10.31
CA ALA A 61 -6.80 -13.07 10.87
C ALA A 61 -6.52 -12.77 12.36
#